data_AF-A0A3B0YN11-F1
#
_entry.id   AF-A0A3B0YN11-F1
#
_cell.length_a   1.000
_cell.length_b   1.000
_cell.length_c   1.000
_cell.angle_alpha   90.00
_cell.angle_beta   90.00
_cell.angle_gamma   90.00
#
_symmetry.space_group_name_H-M   'P 1'
#
loop_
_entity.id
_entity.type
_entity.pdbx_description
1 polymer ?
#
loop_
_entity_poly.entity_id
_entity_poly.type
_entity_poly.pdbx_seq_one_letter_code
_entity_poly.pdbx_strand_id
1 'polypeptide(L)'
;MKTLADFVAPGLRILSVGLNPSLPSVEAGFPFANPRNRFWRALNASELLSAPVEPGIDAMHQLLQRERMGFTDVVKRPTRGAGDLRAVDYREGAPRLRTLIESIKPHWVWFHGKLAWQYYLRYADTDG
;
A
#
# COMPACT_ATOMS: atom_id res chain seq x y z
N MET A 1 18.67 0.53 -1.84
CA MET A 1 17.95 0.95 -0.61
C MET A 1 16.94 -0.14 -0.26
N LYS A 2 16.89 -0.62 0.98
CA LYS A 2 15.87 -1.58 1.43
C LYS A 2 14.50 -0.89 1.46
N THR A 3 13.47 -1.54 0.92
CA THR A 3 12.07 -1.06 0.95
C THR A 3 11.14 -2.20 1.34
N LEU A 4 9.88 -1.89 1.60
CA LEU A 4 8.84 -2.89 1.82
C LEU A 4 8.42 -3.51 0.48
N ALA A 5 8.38 -4.84 0.40
CA ALA A 5 7.89 -5.53 -0.79
C ALA A 5 6.40 -5.23 -1.05
N ASP A 6 5.96 -5.36 -2.30
CA ASP A 6 4.54 -5.35 -2.61
C ASP A 6 3.93 -6.73 -2.33
N PHE A 7 2.76 -6.76 -1.71
CA PHE A 7 2.00 -7.98 -1.46
C PHE A 7 0.84 -8.02 -2.45
N VAL A 8 1.07 -8.61 -3.61
CA VAL A 8 0.13 -8.56 -4.74
C VAL A 8 0.00 -9.90 -5.42
N ALA A 9 -1.16 -10.12 -6.04
CA ALA A 9 -1.46 -11.25 -6.91
C ALA A 9 -2.40 -10.77 -8.03
N PRO A 10 -2.51 -11.48 -9.17
CA PRO A 10 -3.53 -11.16 -10.17
C PRO A 10 -4.96 -11.31 -9.61
N GLY A 11 -5.87 -10.43 -10.03
CA GLY A 11 -7.30 -10.53 -9.69
C GLY A 11 -7.61 -10.31 -8.20
N LEU A 12 -7.00 -9.28 -7.61
CA LEU A 12 -7.34 -8.85 -6.25
C LEU A 12 -8.74 -8.23 -6.21
N ARG A 13 -9.46 -8.48 -5.12
CA ARG A 13 -10.68 -7.74 -4.78
C ARG A 13 -10.34 -6.31 -4.37
N ILE A 14 -9.30 -6.13 -3.55
CA ILE A 14 -8.87 -4.82 -3.05
C ILE A 14 -7.34 -4.72 -3.12
N LEU A 15 -6.83 -3.65 -3.73
CA LEU A 15 -5.43 -3.23 -3.57
C LEU A 15 -5.38 -2.04 -2.60
N SER A 16 -4.84 -2.25 -1.42
CA SER A 16 -4.59 -1.22 -0.42
C SER A 16 -3.30 -0.46 -0.75
N VAL A 17 -3.38 0.86 -0.94
CA VAL A 17 -2.28 1.71 -1.40
C VAL A 17 -1.91 2.76 -0.35
N GLY A 18 -0.76 2.59 0.29
CA GLY A 18 -0.14 3.59 1.15
C GLY A 18 0.51 4.73 0.37
N LEU A 19 0.94 5.78 1.09
CA LEU A 19 1.75 6.84 0.48
C LEU A 19 3.17 6.33 0.22
N ASN A 20 3.84 5.88 1.28
CA ASN A 20 5.18 5.31 1.25
C ASN A 20 5.46 4.48 2.52
N PRO A 21 6.41 3.52 2.49
CA PRO A 21 6.76 2.73 3.65
C PRO A 21 7.33 3.57 4.80
N SER A 22 6.82 3.35 6.01
CA SER A 22 7.48 3.84 7.22
C SER A 22 8.70 2.98 7.56
N LEU A 23 9.72 3.55 8.21
CA LEU A 23 10.90 2.78 8.66
C LEU A 23 10.53 1.53 9.49
N PRO A 24 9.58 1.58 10.47
CA PRO A 24 9.14 0.38 11.19
C PRO A 24 8.56 -0.71 10.29
N SER A 25 7.80 -0.34 9.26
CA SER A 25 7.24 -1.30 8.31
C SER A 25 8.30 -1.97 7.44
N VAL A 26 9.35 -1.23 7.05
CA VAL A 26 10.49 -1.81 6.32
C VAL A 26 11.25 -2.81 7.20
N GLU A 27 11.39 -2.53 8.49
CA GLU A 27 12.07 -3.42 9.41
C GLU A 27 11.25 -4.67 9.73
N ALA A 28 9.97 -4.50 10.03
CA ALA A 28 9.07 -5.60 10.36
C ALA A 28 8.66 -6.43 9.13
N GLY A 29 8.82 -5.90 7.92
CA GLY A 29 8.51 -6.60 6.67
C GLY A 29 7.04 -6.61 6.28
N PHE A 30 6.17 -5.84 6.95
CA PHE A 30 4.74 -5.75 6.63
C PHE A 30 4.21 -4.30 6.80
N PRO A 31 3.12 -3.93 6.12
CA PRO A 31 2.60 -2.57 6.13
C PRO A 31 1.97 -2.21 7.49
N PHE A 32 1.96 -0.91 7.80
CA PHE A 32 1.35 -0.35 9.02
C PHE A 32 1.85 -0.96 10.34
N ALA A 33 3.13 -1.35 10.42
CA ALA A 33 3.71 -2.06 11.56
C ALA A 33 3.91 -1.20 12.82
N ASN A 34 3.79 0.14 12.72
CA ASN A 34 3.84 1.00 13.89
C ASN A 34 2.60 0.76 14.77
N PRO A 35 2.74 0.37 16.06
CA PRO A 35 1.59 0.09 16.94
C PRO A 35 0.62 1.26 17.16
N ARG A 36 1.08 2.50 16.90
CA ARG A 36 0.23 3.70 16.95
C ARG A 36 -0.64 3.85 15.71
N ASN A 37 -0.33 3.15 14.61
CA ASN A 37 -1.14 3.14 13.41
C ASN A 37 -2.45 2.38 13.66
N ARG A 38 -3.57 2.95 13.22
CA ARG A 38 -4.92 2.40 13.47
C ARG A 38 -5.38 1.42 12.39
N PHE A 39 -4.64 1.26 11.29
CA PHE A 39 -5.05 0.47 10.12
C PHE A 39 -5.54 -0.93 10.53
N TRP A 40 -4.72 -1.69 11.25
CA TRP A 40 -5.04 -3.07 11.61
C TRP A 40 -6.26 -3.19 12.51
N ARG A 41 -6.38 -2.31 13.51
CA ARG A 41 -7.57 -2.24 14.37
C ARG A 41 -8.82 -1.90 13.56
N ALA A 42 -8.71 -0.95 12.64
CA ALA A 42 -9.83 -0.55 11.78
C ALA A 42 -10.20 -1.64 10.77
N LEU A 43 -9.23 -2.36 10.20
CA LEU A 43 -9.47 -3.47 9.28
C LEU A 43 -10.18 -4.62 9.98
N ASN A 44 -9.74 -5.02 11.18
CA ASN A 44 -10.41 -6.08 11.96
C ASN A 44 -11.80 -5.67 12.44
N ALA A 45 -12.03 -4.37 12.67
CA ALA A 45 -13.35 -3.83 12.99
C ALA A 45 -14.22 -3.57 11.74
N SER A 46 -13.64 -3.69 10.54
CA SER A 46 -14.39 -3.57 9.30
C SER A 46 -14.97 -4.92 8.93
N GLU A 47 -16.19 -4.92 8.40
CA GLU A 47 -16.84 -6.13 7.86
C GLU A 47 -16.20 -6.60 6.53
N LEU A 48 -14.96 -6.15 6.24
CA LEU A 48 -14.22 -6.53 5.04
C LEU A 48 -13.53 -7.89 5.16
N LEU A 49 -13.36 -8.41 6.38
CA LEU A 49 -12.66 -9.66 6.65
C LEU A 49 -13.64 -10.76 7.05
N SER A 50 -13.42 -11.97 6.54
CA SER A 50 -14.14 -13.17 6.96
C SER A 50 -13.78 -13.62 8.38
N ALA A 51 -12.58 -13.28 8.85
CA ALA A 51 -12.11 -13.50 10.23
C ALA A 51 -11.05 -12.45 10.60
N PRO A 52 -10.89 -12.11 11.89
CA PRO A 52 -9.83 -11.21 12.35
C PRO A 52 -8.44 -11.75 12.01
N VAL A 53 -7.49 -10.84 11.78
CA VAL A 53 -6.07 -11.16 11.54
C VAL A 53 -5.17 -10.46 12.55
N GLU A 54 -4.12 -11.14 12.99
CA GLU A 54 -3.06 -10.54 13.82
C GLU A 54 -2.03 -9.83 12.93
N PRO A 55 -1.63 -8.58 13.22
CA PRO A 55 -0.68 -7.84 12.39
C PRO A 55 0.67 -8.55 12.28
N GLY A 56 1.09 -8.85 11.05
CA GLY A 56 2.37 -9.53 10.81
C GLY A 56 2.55 -9.93 9.35
N ILE A 57 3.68 -10.56 9.05
CA ILE A 57 3.94 -11.10 7.72
C ILE A 57 2.91 -12.17 7.32
N ASP A 58 2.49 -13.01 8.29
CA ASP A 58 1.49 -14.05 8.06
C ASP A 58 0.12 -13.48 7.67
N ALA A 59 -0.24 -12.29 8.18
CA ALA A 59 -1.46 -11.61 7.76
C ALA A 59 -1.45 -11.25 6.29
N MET A 60 -0.29 -10.95 5.69
CA MET A 60 -0.19 -10.68 4.25
C MET A 60 -0.62 -11.88 3.42
N HIS A 61 -0.17 -13.07 3.81
CA HIS A 61 -0.55 -14.32 3.16
C HIS A 61 -2.03 -14.63 3.35
N GLN A 62 -2.54 -14.47 4.57
CA GLN A 62 -3.95 -14.71 4.88
C GLN A 62 -4.87 -13.78 4.09
N LEU A 63 -4.56 -12.47 4.05
CA LEU A 63 -5.36 -11.47 3.32
C LEU A 63 -5.31 -11.68 1.80
N LEU A 64 -4.16 -12.05 1.24
CA LEU A 64 -4.05 -12.36 -0.18
C LEU A 64 -4.87 -13.59 -0.57
N GLN A 65 -4.83 -14.64 0.24
CA GLN A 65 -5.49 -15.92 -0.06
C GLN A 65 -7.00 -15.88 0.19
N ARG A 66 -7.42 -15.36 1.35
CA ARG A 66 -8.81 -15.43 1.81
C ARG A 66 -9.64 -14.26 1.29
N GLU A 67 -9.08 -13.05 1.37
CA GLU A 67 -9.82 -11.82 1.09
C GLU A 67 -9.53 -11.21 -0.27
N ARG A 68 -8.56 -11.80 -0.99
CA ARG A 68 -8.00 -11.25 -2.24
C ARG A 68 -7.58 -9.79 -2.05
N MET A 69 -7.01 -9.48 -0.89
CA MET A 69 -6.55 -8.14 -0.52
C MET A 69 -5.03 -8.07 -0.57
N GLY A 70 -4.51 -7.12 -1.35
CA GLY A 70 -3.07 -6.87 -1.49
C GLY A 70 -2.67 -5.48 -0.98
N PHE A 71 -1.35 -5.25 -0.89
CA PHE A 71 -0.76 -4.05 -0.33
C PHE A 71 0.40 -3.53 -1.19
N THR A 72 0.43 -2.22 -1.39
CA THR A 72 1.55 -1.51 -2.03
C THR A 72 1.57 -0.05 -1.56
N ASP A 73 2.45 0.75 -2.15
CA ASP A 73 2.56 2.18 -1.91
C ASP A 73 2.71 2.94 -3.24
N VAL A 74 2.31 4.21 -3.26
CA VAL A 74 2.62 5.13 -4.37
C VAL A 74 4.12 5.24 -4.53
N VAL A 75 4.85 5.52 -3.45
CA VAL A 75 6.30 5.71 -3.46
C VAL A 75 6.98 4.59 -2.67
N LYS A 76 7.99 3.94 -3.26
CA LYS A 76 8.74 2.88 -2.56
C LYS A 76 9.92 3.40 -1.72
N ARG A 77 10.23 4.69 -1.74
CA ARG A 77 11.25 5.25 -0.83
C ARG A 77 10.72 5.33 0.62
N PRO A 78 11.37 4.65 1.58
CA PRO A 78 10.98 4.75 2.98
C PRO A 78 11.38 6.11 3.59
N THR A 79 10.53 6.63 4.48
CA THR A 79 10.81 7.87 5.21
C THR A 79 10.34 7.80 6.66
N ARG A 80 10.73 8.80 7.48
CA ARG A 80 10.17 8.98 8.83
C ARG A 80 8.76 9.56 8.77
N GLY A 81 8.47 10.38 7.78
CA GLY A 81 7.14 10.91 7.52
C GLY A 81 6.98 11.40 6.09
N ALA A 82 5.72 11.70 5.71
CA ALA A 82 5.36 12.15 4.38
C ALA A 82 6.07 13.45 3.95
N GLY A 83 6.43 14.32 4.91
CA GLY A 83 7.11 15.59 4.65
C GLY A 83 8.53 15.43 4.09
N ASP A 84 9.15 14.25 4.22
CA ASP A 84 10.47 13.98 3.65
C ASP A 84 10.40 13.61 2.16
N LEU A 85 9.20 13.38 1.60
CA LEU A 85 8.99 13.06 0.19
C LEU A 85 9.09 14.32 -0.67
N ARG A 86 9.70 14.16 -1.85
CA ARG A 86 9.94 15.20 -2.85
C ARG A 86 9.20 14.86 -4.13
N ALA A 87 9.00 15.84 -5.01
CA ALA A 87 8.32 15.66 -6.29
C ALA A 87 8.93 14.53 -7.16
N VAL A 88 10.25 14.32 -7.09
CA VAL A 88 10.94 13.25 -7.82
C VAL A 88 10.47 11.85 -7.38
N ASP A 89 10.20 11.67 -6.08
CA ASP A 89 9.76 10.37 -5.55
C ASP A 89 8.41 9.95 -6.16
N TYR A 90 7.52 10.92 -6.36
CA TYR A 90 6.21 10.68 -6.96
C TYR A 90 6.28 10.50 -8.48
N ARG A 91 7.17 11.24 -9.16
CA ARG A 91 7.42 11.06 -10.60
C ARG A 91 7.93 9.65 -10.92
N GLU A 92 8.67 9.04 -10.01
CA GLU A 92 9.11 7.64 -10.14
C GLU A 92 8.03 6.66 -9.67
N GLY A 93 7.39 6.95 -8.53
CA GLY A 93 6.48 6.03 -7.86
C GLY A 93 5.11 5.88 -8.53
N ALA A 94 4.51 6.97 -9.01
CA ALA A 94 3.16 6.95 -9.56
C ALA A 94 3.05 6.15 -10.88
N PRO A 95 3.96 6.31 -11.87
CA PRO A 95 3.96 5.45 -13.06
C PRO A 95 4.17 3.97 -12.73
N ARG A 96 5.09 3.66 -11.79
CA ARG A 96 5.30 2.28 -11.30
C ARG A 96 4.02 1.68 -10.71
N LEU A 97 3.31 2.44 -9.87
CA LEU A 97 2.04 2.01 -9.30
C LEU A 97 0.97 1.81 -10.37
N ARG A 98 0.89 2.71 -11.36
CA ARG A 98 -0.03 2.57 -12.50
C ARG A 98 0.21 1.28 -13.27
N THR A 99 1.46 1.00 -13.67
CA THR A 99 1.82 -0.26 -14.34
C THR A 99 1.43 -1.48 -13.52
N LEU A 100 1.63 -1.44 -12.19
CA LEU A 100 1.21 -2.52 -11.30
C LEU A 100 -0.31 -2.71 -11.30
N ILE A 101 -1.09 -1.63 -11.19
CA ILE A 101 -2.56 -1.67 -11.21
C ILE A 101 -3.07 -2.22 -12.55
N GLU A 102 -2.52 -1.76 -13.68
CA GLU A 102 -2.90 -2.22 -15.02
C GLU A 102 -2.55 -3.70 -15.27
N SER A 103 -1.46 -4.18 -14.67
CA SER A 103 -1.02 -5.58 -14.74
C SER A 103 -1.92 -6.51 -13.93
N ILE A 104 -2.19 -6.19 -12.67
CA ILE A 104 -2.92 -7.11 -11.76
C ILE A 104 -4.44 -6.93 -11.79
N LYS A 105 -4.92 -5.80 -12.36
CA LYS A 105 -6.33 -5.44 -12.57
C LYS A 105 -7.20 -5.69 -11.31
N PRO A 106 -6.91 -5.01 -10.18
CA PRO A 106 -7.71 -5.19 -8.97
C PRO A 106 -9.13 -4.63 -9.18
N HIS A 107 -10.14 -5.18 -8.50
CA HIS A 107 -11.51 -4.65 -8.59
C HIS A 107 -11.62 -3.26 -7.96
N TRP A 108 -10.94 -3.05 -6.82
CA TRP A 108 -10.90 -1.77 -6.11
C TRP A 108 -9.47 -1.39 -5.77
N VAL A 109 -9.14 -0.10 -5.93
CA VAL A 109 -7.88 0.50 -5.45
C VAL A 109 -8.23 1.44 -4.30
N TRP A 110 -7.74 1.14 -3.10
CA TRP A 110 -8.03 1.86 -1.88
C TRP A 110 -6.82 2.67 -1.42
N PHE A 111 -6.85 3.99 -1.66
CA PHE A 111 -5.80 4.91 -1.23
C PHE A 111 -5.94 5.32 0.23
N HIS A 112 -4.86 5.20 1.01
CA HIS A 112 -4.78 5.66 2.39
C HIS A 112 -4.46 7.15 2.45
N GLY A 113 -5.52 7.95 2.45
CA GLY A 113 -5.45 9.39 2.61
C GLY A 113 -5.41 10.17 1.29
N LYS A 114 -5.90 11.40 1.35
CA LYS A 114 -6.06 12.30 0.19
C LYS A 114 -4.75 12.57 -0.54
N LEU A 115 -3.63 12.65 0.19
CA LEU A 115 -2.32 12.97 -0.37
C LEU A 115 -1.82 11.87 -1.33
N ALA A 116 -1.97 10.60 -0.95
CA ALA A 116 -1.57 9.47 -1.80
C ALA A 116 -2.36 9.47 -3.11
N TRP A 117 -3.68 9.65 -3.01
CA TRP A 117 -4.56 9.74 -4.19
C TRP A 117 -4.20 10.92 -5.10
N GLN A 118 -4.06 12.12 -4.54
CA GLN A 118 -3.78 13.34 -5.31
C GLN A 118 -2.44 13.28 -6.04
N TYR A 119 -1.39 12.78 -5.37
CA TYR A 119 -0.09 12.66 -6.02
C TYR A 119 -0.02 11.50 -7.00
N TYR A 120 -0.74 10.40 -6.76
CA TYR A 120 -0.91 9.37 -7.80
C TYR A 120 -1.52 9.99 -9.05
N LEU A 121 -2.69 10.64 -8.96
CA LEU A 121 -3.34 11.28 -10.10
C LEU A 121 -2.44 12.30 -10.82
N ARG A 122 -1.71 13.11 -10.05
CA ARG A 122 -0.85 14.17 -10.61
C ARG A 122 0.33 13.63 -11.42
N TYR A 123 0.85 12.46 -11.06
CA TYR A 123 2.13 11.95 -11.58
C TYR A 123 2.00 10.61 -12.32
N ALA A 124 0.84 9.96 -12.32
CA ALA A 124 0.61 8.69 -13.02
C ALA A 124 0.37 8.87 -14.52
N ASP A 125 -0.11 10.04 -14.94
CA ASP A 125 -0.21 10.43 -16.34
C ASP A 125 1.00 11.29 -16.70
N THR A 126 1.95 10.69 -17.42
CA THR A 126 3.08 11.40 -18.03
C THR A 126 2.86 11.67 -19.52
N ASP A 127 1.60 11.71 -19.96
CA ASP A 127 1.21 12.28 -21.25
C ASP A 127 0.72 13.71 -20.99
N GLY A 128 1.68 14.64 -20.97
CA GLY A 128 1.45 16.08 -20.79
C GLY A 128 2.73 16.86 -21.01
#